data_AF-A0A0N4UT01-F1
#
_entry.id   AF-A0A0N4UT01-F1
#
_cell.length_a   1.000
_cell.length_b   1.000
_cell.length_c   1.000
_cell.angle_alpha   90.00
_cell.angle_beta   90.00
_cell.angle_gamma   90.00
#
_symmetry.space_group_name_H-M   'P 1'
#
loop_
_entity.id
_entity.type
_entity.pdbx_description
1 polymer ?
#
loop_
_entity_poly.entity_id
_entity_poly.type
_entity_poly.pdbx_seq_one_letter_code
_entity_poly.pdbx_strand_id
1 'polypeptide(L)'
;MELFAEKLFNDSNLCKFSNWEDYGLASFRCLKSLSVFPEDTRDREGRQRFFPSGPWEELFNIKDSNYPYDPINGTTQDIFHENVIAFHHLTPNELLLAEAMYRIIPHDIRNI
;
A
#
# COMPACT_ATOMS: atom_id res chain seq x y z
N MET A 1 -7.10 9.05 7.43
CA MET A 1 -6.12 9.96 8.06
C MET A 1 -6.74 11.12 8.83
N GLU A 2 -7.92 11.60 8.45
CA GLU A 2 -8.67 12.63 9.20
C GLU A 2 -8.89 12.26 10.68
N LEU A 3 -9.42 11.06 10.97
CA LEU A 3 -9.60 10.58 12.35
C LEU A 3 -8.30 10.64 13.18
N PHE A 4 -7.17 10.30 12.58
CA PHE A 4 -5.88 10.40 13.26
C PHE A 4 -5.52 11.87 13.54
N ALA A 5 -5.56 12.71 12.51
CA ALA A 5 -5.18 14.13 12.62
C ALA A 5 -6.04 14.89 13.64
N GLU A 6 -7.33 14.62 13.67
CA GLU A 6 -8.28 15.36 14.51
C GLU A 6 -8.40 14.81 15.94
N LYS A 7 -8.35 13.47 16.10
CA LYS A 7 -8.70 12.83 17.37
C LYS A 7 -7.53 12.18 18.10
N LEU A 8 -6.45 11.82 17.39
CA LEU A 8 -5.38 10.99 17.95
C LEU A 8 -4.02 11.70 17.98
N PHE A 9 -3.73 12.57 17.02
CA PHE A 9 -2.40 13.19 16.87
C PHE A 9 -1.97 13.98 18.13
N ASN A 10 -2.90 14.69 18.75
CA ASN A 10 -2.64 15.49 19.94
C ASN A 10 -2.84 14.72 21.26
N ASP A 11 -3.37 13.50 21.21
CA ASP A 11 -3.64 12.69 22.40
C ASP A 11 -2.58 11.59 22.57
N SER A 12 -1.54 11.90 23.33
CA SER A 12 -0.45 10.96 23.61
C SER A 12 -0.85 9.79 24.51
N ASN A 13 -2.03 9.81 25.16
CA ASN A 13 -2.53 8.66 25.91
C ASN A 13 -3.11 7.61 24.97
N LEU A 14 -3.84 8.06 23.94
CA LEU A 14 -4.40 7.19 22.91
C LEU A 14 -3.32 6.80 21.88
N CYS A 15 -2.55 7.76 21.36
CA CYS A 15 -1.55 7.54 20.34
C CYS A 15 -0.15 7.85 20.85
N LYS A 16 0.48 6.86 21.51
CA LYS A 16 1.87 6.98 21.96
C LYS A 16 2.83 6.93 20.78
N PHE A 17 3.86 7.76 20.85
CA PHE A 17 4.98 7.69 19.92
C PHE A 17 5.61 6.29 19.91
N SER A 18 5.97 5.84 18.71
CA SER A 18 6.63 4.57 18.43
C SER A 18 7.79 4.84 17.48
N ASN A 19 8.93 4.17 17.69
CA ASN A 19 10.06 4.20 16.76
C ASN A 19 9.73 3.50 15.43
N TRP A 20 8.65 2.71 15.41
CA TRP A 20 8.08 2.08 14.22
C TRP A 20 6.74 2.76 13.98
N GLU A 21 6.70 3.73 13.07
CA GLU A 21 5.56 4.63 12.89
C GLU A 21 4.30 3.89 12.42
N ASP A 22 4.39 3.11 11.33
CA ASP A 22 3.27 2.28 10.84
C ASP A 22 2.75 1.30 11.89
N TYR A 23 3.65 0.62 12.62
CA TYR A 23 3.24 -0.25 13.73
C TYR A 23 2.58 0.56 14.83
N GLY A 24 3.11 1.73 15.20
CA GLY A 24 2.52 2.61 16.21
C GLY A 24 1.09 3.04 15.85
N LEU A 25 0.90 3.49 14.61
CA LEU A 25 -0.40 3.89 14.05
C LEU A 25 -1.39 2.72 14.03
N ALA A 26 -0.98 1.56 13.52
CA ALA A 26 -1.84 0.37 13.38
C ALA A 26 -2.05 -0.39 14.68
N SER A 27 -1.16 -0.25 15.67
CA SER A 27 -1.15 -1.04 16.90
C SER A 27 -2.38 -0.79 17.79
N PHE A 28 -2.45 -1.57 18.87
CA PHE A 28 -3.54 -1.57 19.83
C PHE A 28 -3.87 -0.21 20.46
N ARG A 29 -2.94 0.76 20.37
CA ARG A 29 -3.05 2.05 21.03
C ARG A 29 -3.70 3.11 20.16
N CYS A 30 -3.19 3.34 18.94
CA CYS A 30 -3.61 4.50 18.15
C CYS A 30 -4.95 4.27 17.41
N LEU A 31 -4.94 3.76 16.18
CA LEU A 31 -6.18 3.56 15.41
C LEU A 31 -7.13 2.54 16.05
N LYS A 32 -6.58 1.51 16.72
CA LYS A 32 -7.40 0.54 17.44
C LYS A 32 -8.18 1.15 18.62
N SER A 33 -7.72 2.24 19.25
CA SER A 33 -8.51 2.89 20.31
C SER A 33 -9.85 3.43 19.80
N LEU A 34 -9.94 3.71 18.50
CA LEU A 34 -11.18 4.10 17.81
C LEU A 34 -11.87 2.91 17.12
N SER A 35 -11.47 1.67 17.43
CA SER A 35 -11.95 0.46 16.76
C SER A 35 -11.73 0.45 15.24
N VAL A 36 -10.67 1.11 14.77
CA VAL A 36 -10.25 1.09 13.36
C VAL A 36 -9.14 0.05 13.20
N PHE A 37 -9.29 -0.84 12.22
CA PHE A 37 -8.38 -1.94 11.96
C PHE A 37 -7.94 -1.94 10.50
N PRO A 38 -6.68 -2.32 10.20
CA PRO A 38 -6.26 -2.57 8.83
C PRO A 38 -7.03 -3.77 8.26
N GLU A 39 -7.31 -3.72 6.96
CA GLU A 39 -7.97 -4.78 6.21
C GLU A 39 -7.07 -5.24 5.07
N ASP A 40 -7.17 -6.53 4.71
CA ASP A 40 -6.53 -7.05 3.52
C ASP A 40 -7.23 -6.50 2.28
N THR A 41 -6.49 -5.75 1.46
CA THR A 41 -7.03 -5.07 0.28
C THR A 41 -6.85 -5.86 -1.02
N ARG A 42 -6.31 -7.08 -0.92
CA ARG A 42 -6.19 -8.00 -2.06
C ARG A 42 -7.57 -8.47 -2.51
N ASP A 43 -7.65 -8.82 -3.78
CA ASP A 43 -8.82 -9.51 -4.30
C ASP A 43 -8.78 -11.02 -4.02
N ARG A 44 -9.78 -11.74 -4.55
CA ARG A 44 -9.90 -13.19 -4.39
C ARG A 44 -8.76 -13.97 -5.04
N GLU A 45 -8.03 -13.36 -5.97
CA GLU A 45 -6.89 -13.95 -6.68
C GLU A 45 -5.57 -13.63 -5.95
N GLY A 46 -5.62 -12.82 -4.89
CA GLY A 46 -4.44 -12.42 -4.11
C GLY A 46 -3.66 -11.28 -4.74
N ARG A 47 -4.23 -10.56 -5.72
CA ARG A 47 -3.57 -9.43 -6.39
C ARG A 47 -3.52 -8.22 -5.48
N GLN A 48 -2.39 -7.55 -5.47
CA GLN A 48 -2.10 -6.44 -4.57
C GLN A 48 -2.44 -5.08 -5.18
N ARG A 49 -2.75 -4.13 -4.29
CA ARG A 49 -3.05 -2.73 -4.64
C ARG A 49 -2.00 -1.76 -4.12
N PHE A 50 -1.26 -2.14 -3.08
CA PHE A 50 -0.21 -1.34 -2.45
C PHE A 50 1.10 -2.11 -2.55
N PHE A 51 2.09 -1.52 -3.23
CA PHE A 51 3.38 -2.16 -3.46
C PHE A 51 4.46 -1.42 -2.67
N PRO A 52 5.24 -2.12 -1.84
CA PRO A 52 6.30 -1.51 -1.04
C PRO A 52 7.61 -1.34 -1.82
N SER A 53 7.59 -1.59 -3.12
CA SER A 53 8.70 -1.33 -4.03
C SER A 53 8.17 -0.81 -5.36
N GLY A 54 9.09 -0.46 -6.27
CA GLY A 54 8.74 -0.01 -7.61
C GLY A 54 8.16 -1.16 -8.45
N PRO A 55 7.44 -0.83 -9.54
CA PRO A 55 6.79 -1.83 -10.39
C PRO A 55 7.80 -2.83 -11.00
N TRP A 56 9.04 -2.41 -11.25
CA TRP A 56 10.07 -3.28 -11.82
C TRP A 56 10.51 -4.37 -10.83
N GLU A 57 10.78 -4.00 -9.59
CA GLU A 57 11.18 -4.95 -8.56
C GLU A 57 10.09 -6.02 -8.30
N GLU A 58 8.82 -5.60 -8.34
CA GLU A 58 7.67 -6.49 -8.16
C GLU A 58 7.47 -7.41 -9.37
N LEU A 59 7.54 -6.87 -10.60
CA LEU A 59 7.39 -7.62 -11.85
C LEU A 59 8.43 -8.73 -12.00
N PHE A 60 9.67 -8.43 -11.64
CA PHE A 60 10.79 -9.37 -11.79
C PHE A 60 11.03 -10.20 -10.53
N ASN A 61 10.16 -10.09 -9.53
CA ASN A 61 10.28 -10.76 -8.24
C ASN A 61 11.71 -10.64 -7.66
N ILE A 62 12.30 -9.45 -7.78
CA ILE A 62 13.68 -9.16 -7.33
C ILE A 62 13.75 -9.13 -5.79
N LYS A 63 12.64 -9.41 -5.10
CA LYS A 63 12.55 -9.32 -3.65
C LYS A 63 13.18 -10.50 -2.91
N ASP A 64 13.81 -10.11 -1.82
CA ASP A 64 14.16 -10.95 -0.68
C ASP A 64 12.88 -11.56 -0.09
N SER A 65 12.86 -12.88 0.10
CA SER A 65 11.71 -13.67 0.57
C SER A 65 11.21 -13.31 1.97
N ASN A 66 11.83 -12.31 2.60
CA ASN A 66 11.60 -11.89 3.98
C ASN A 66 10.62 -10.72 4.13
N TYR A 67 9.83 -10.39 3.09
CA TYR A 67 8.82 -9.33 3.22
C TYR A 67 7.74 -9.77 4.23
N PRO A 68 7.66 -9.14 5.41
CA PRO A 68 7.01 -9.75 6.58
C PRO A 68 5.49 -9.62 6.59
N TYR A 69 4.90 -8.86 5.66
CA TYR A 69 3.48 -8.51 5.71
C TYR A 69 2.59 -9.32 4.78
N ASP A 70 3.11 -9.81 3.64
CA ASP A 70 2.32 -10.58 2.69
C ASP A 70 3.14 -11.70 2.03
N PRO A 71 2.74 -12.98 2.18
CA PRO A 71 3.35 -14.04 1.41
C PRO A 71 2.97 -13.86 -0.07
N ILE A 72 3.95 -13.50 -0.90
CA ILE A 72 3.82 -13.59 -2.35
C ILE A 72 3.87 -15.08 -2.69
N ASN A 73 2.72 -15.70 -2.94
CA ASN A 73 2.69 -17.06 -3.48
C ASN A 73 3.28 -17.02 -4.89
N GLY A 74 4.57 -17.34 -4.99
CA GLY A 74 5.45 -17.08 -6.14
C GLY A 74 5.12 -17.84 -7.43
N THR A 75 3.91 -17.66 -7.97
CA THR A 75 3.50 -18.32 -9.21
C THR A 75 2.65 -17.46 -10.15
N THR A 76 2.15 -16.30 -9.74
CA THR A 76 1.35 -15.45 -10.62
C THR A 76 2.16 -14.23 -11.07
N GLN A 77 2.43 -14.12 -12.37
CA GLN A 77 2.85 -12.86 -13.00
C GLN A 77 1.77 -11.78 -12.89
N ASP A 78 0.55 -12.18 -12.56
CA ASP A 78 -0.59 -11.31 -12.31
C ASP A 78 -0.70 -11.01 -10.80
N ILE A 79 0.23 -10.20 -10.28
CA ILE A 79 0.18 -9.69 -8.91
C ILE A 79 -0.51 -8.32 -8.83
N PHE A 80 -0.79 -7.69 -9.97
CA PHE A 80 -1.32 -6.33 -10.04
C PHE A 80 -2.83 -6.35 -10.13
N HIS A 81 -3.49 -5.79 -9.12
CA HIS A 81 -4.91 -5.54 -9.20
C HIS A 81 -5.19 -4.44 -10.25
N GLU A 82 -6.29 -4.53 -11.01
CA GLU A 82 -6.69 -3.51 -12.00
C GLU A 82 -6.73 -2.07 -11.44
N ASN A 83 -7.06 -1.96 -10.16
CA ASN A 83 -7.11 -0.73 -9.38
C ASN A 83 -5.93 -0.59 -8.41
N VAL A 84 -4.69 -0.64 -8.93
CA VAL A 84 -3.47 -0.32 -8.16
C VAL A 84 -3.57 1.08 -7.57
N ILE A 85 -3.14 1.24 -6.31
CA ILE A 85 -3.19 2.49 -5.57
C ILE A 85 -1.80 3.13 -5.46
N ALA A 86 -0.78 2.35 -5.10
CA ALA A 86 0.54 2.93 -4.80
C ALA A 86 1.70 1.98 -5.06
N PHE A 87 2.84 2.59 -5.41
CA PHE A 87 4.17 1.97 -5.45
C PHE A 87 5.12 2.79 -4.57
N HIS A 88 6.04 2.13 -3.89
CA HIS A 88 7.09 2.78 -3.12
C HIS A 88 8.36 2.95 -3.97
N HIS A 89 9.27 3.81 -3.53
CA HIS A 89 10.59 4.04 -4.16
C HIS A 89 10.59 4.49 -5.63
N LEU A 90 9.49 5.04 -6.14
CA LEU A 90 9.48 5.65 -7.47
C LEU A 90 10.37 6.90 -7.52
N THR A 91 11.19 7.00 -8.56
CA THR A 91 11.90 8.23 -8.90
C THR A 91 10.93 9.31 -9.41
N PRO A 92 11.32 10.60 -9.37
CA PRO A 92 10.50 11.67 -9.94
C PRO A 92 10.11 11.44 -11.41
N ASN A 93 11.01 10.86 -12.20
CA ASN A 93 10.74 10.55 -13.61
C ASN A 93 9.71 9.43 -13.77
N GLU A 94 9.78 8.40 -12.93
CA GLU A 94 8.80 7.30 -12.94
C GLU A 94 7.42 7.77 -12.50
N LEU A 95 7.34 8.67 -11.52
CA LEU A 95 6.07 9.31 -11.14
C LEU A 95 5.45 10.10 -12.29
N LEU A 96 6.26 10.92 -12.99
CA LEU A 96 5.80 11.67 -14.15
C LEU A 96 5.36 10.76 -15.30
N LEU A 97 6.09 9.66 -15.52
CA LEU A 97 5.72 8.66 -16.51
C LEU A 97 4.41 7.97 -16.15
N ALA A 98 4.23 7.56 -14.88
CA ALA A 98 3.00 6.93 -14.41
C ALA A 98 1.79 7.87 -14.57
N GLU A 99 1.95 9.15 -14.24
CA GLU A 99 0.91 10.17 -14.44
C GLU A 99 0.60 10.38 -15.93
N ALA A 100 1.63 10.46 -16.78
CA ALA A 100 1.44 10.58 -18.22
C ALA A 100 0.70 9.38 -18.79
N MET A 101 1.10 8.16 -18.41
CA MET A 101 0.42 6.92 -18.80
C MET A 101 -1.03 6.91 -18.32
N TYR A 102 -1.28 7.30 -17.08
CA TYR A 102 -2.64 7.36 -16.54
C TYR A 102 -3.55 8.30 -17.35
N ARG A 103 -3.03 9.44 -17.82
CA ARG A 103 -3.79 10.41 -18.61
C ARG A 103 -3.92 10.06 -20.09
N ILE A 104 -2.94 9.37 -20.66
CA ILE A 104 -2.87 9.06 -22.10
C ILE A 104 -3.62 7.77 -22.43
N ILE A 105 -3.60 6.78 -21.53
CA ILE A 105 -4.29 5.50 -21.74
C ILE A 105 -5.81 5.76 -21.60
N PRO A 106 -6.60 5.60 -22.68
CA PRO A 106 -8.03 5.86 -22.65
C PRO A 106 -8.71 5.01 -21.56
N HIS A 107 -9.60 5.63 -20.78
CA HIS A 107 -10.36 4.94 -19.73
C HIS A 107 -11.19 3.76 -20.26
N ASP A 108 -11.54 3.77 -21.56
CA ASP A 108 -12.36 2.73 -22.21
C ASP A 108 -11.65 1.39 -22.43
N ILE A 109 -10.33 1.29 -22.23
CA ILE A 109 -9.58 0.03 -22.40
C ILE A 109 -9.56 -0.79 -21.09
N ARG A 110 -10.06 -0.24 -19.96
CA ARG A 110 -10.04 -0.91 -18.64
C ARG A 110 -11.28 -1.75 -18.33
N ASN A 111 -12.23 -1.89 -19.27
CA ASN A 111 -13.51 -2.62 -19.09
C ASN A 111 -13.67 -3.83 -20.05
N ILE A 112 -12.57 -4.47 -20.48
CA ILE A 112 -12.61 -5.71 -21.29
C ILE A 112 -12.04 -6.85 -20.48
#